data_AF-A0A0R2KG27-F1
#
_entry.id   AF-A0A0R2KG27-F1
#
_cell.length_a   1.000
_cell.length_b   1.000
_cell.length_c   1.000
_cell.angle_alpha   90.00
_cell.angle_beta   90.00
_cell.angle_gamma   90.00
#
_symmetry.space_group_name_H-M   'P 1'
#
loop_
_entity.id
_entity.type
_entity.pdbx_description
1 polymer ?
#
loop_
_entity_poly.entity_id
_entity_poly.type
_entity_poly.pdbx_seq_one_letter_code
_entity_poly.pdbx_strand_id
1 'polypeptide(L)' 'MWFPKSWTAKDIKRAGNHVASLKVNKHKKSGEHMTGTWKGVKVVVIKGKDGKPSTICPDYKQPTKKNNRRKK' A
#
# COMPACT_ATOMS: atom_id res chain seq x y z
N MET A 1 -6.73 11.99 -8.85
CA MET A 1 -5.84 11.26 -7.91
C MET A 1 -6.52 9.95 -7.54
N TRP A 2 -5.85 8.82 -7.75
CA TRP A 2 -6.47 7.48 -7.69
C TRP A 2 -6.68 6.95 -6.26
N PHE A 3 -6.16 7.66 -5.24
CA PHE A 3 -6.40 7.39 -3.81
C PHE A 3 -7.71 8.03 -3.31
N PRO A 4 -8.22 7.63 -2.13
CA PRO A 4 -9.34 8.32 -1.50
C PRO A 4 -9.10 9.83 -1.41
N LYS A 5 -10.13 10.64 -1.70
CA LYS A 5 -10.03 12.11 -1.70
C LYS A 5 -9.60 12.68 -0.34
N SER A 6 -9.83 11.96 0.75
CA SER A 6 -9.42 12.35 2.10
C SER A 6 -7.93 12.14 2.39
N TRP A 7 -7.18 11.46 1.52
CA TRP A 7 -5.76 11.24 1.73
C TRP A 7 -4.94 12.39 1.19
N THR A 8 -4.10 12.94 2.06
CA THR A 8 -3.07 13.91 1.68
C THR A 8 -1.84 13.20 1.12
N ALA A 9 -0.93 13.96 0.50
CA ALA A 9 0.38 13.45 0.10
C ALA A 9 1.16 12.83 1.29
N LYS A 10 0.98 13.35 2.51
CA LYS A 10 1.56 12.77 3.73
C LYS A 10 0.95 11.40 4.05
N ASP A 11 -0.34 11.22 3.84
CA ASP A 11 -1.00 9.93 4.05
C ASP A 11 -0.54 8.87 3.05
N ILE A 12 -0.36 9.26 1.78
CA ILE A 12 0.19 8.37 0.74
C ILE A 12 1.61 7.94 1.10
N LYS A 13 2.48 8.88 1.52
CA LYS A 13 3.85 8.56 1.97
C LYS A 13 3.83 7.61 3.18
N ARG A 14 2.97 7.86 4.17
CA ARG A 14 2.81 6.98 5.34
C ARG A 14 2.34 5.59 4.94
N ALA A 15 1.40 5.48 4.02
CA ALA A 15 0.93 4.20 3.48
C ALA A 15 2.06 3.44 2.78
N GLY A 16 2.84 4.11 1.92
CA GLY A 16 3.97 3.50 1.22
C GLY A 16 5.05 2.98 2.18
N ASN A 17 5.43 3.80 3.16
CA ASN A 17 6.40 3.40 4.18
C ASN A 17 5.91 2.22 5.01
N HIS A 18 4.64 2.23 5.41
CA HIS A 18 4.04 1.11 6.14
C HIS A 18 4.12 -0.18 5.32
N VAL A 19 3.67 -0.16 4.06
CA VAL A 19 3.69 -1.34 3.18
C VAL A 19 5.11 -1.85 2.95
N ALA A 20 6.09 -0.95 2.74
CA ALA A 20 7.49 -1.34 2.58
C ALA A 20 8.09 -1.96 3.87
N SER A 21 7.62 -1.53 5.05
CA SER A 21 8.08 -2.04 6.34
C SER A 21 7.49 -3.40 6.75
N LEU A 22 6.48 -3.90 6.02
CA LEU A 22 5.86 -5.20 6.32
C LEU A 22 6.91 -6.33 6.26
N LYS A 23 6.81 -7.31 7.18
CA LYS A 23 7.75 -8.45 7.26
C LYS A 23 7.86 -9.22 5.94
N VAL A 24 6.76 -9.29 5.17
CA VAL A 24 6.70 -9.94 3.85
C VAL A 24 7.37 -9.12 2.74
N ASN A 25 7.50 -7.81 2.93
CA ASN A 25 8.00 -6.86 1.94
C ASN A 25 9.41 -6.34 2.23
N LYS A 26 9.88 -6.37 3.49
CA LYS A 26 11.18 -5.81 3.88
C LYS A 26 12.38 -6.41 3.13
N HIS A 27 12.27 -7.67 2.71
CA HIS A 27 13.34 -8.40 1.98
C HIS A 27 13.19 -8.31 0.45
N LYS A 28 12.20 -7.58 -0.06
CA LYS A 28 11.99 -7.41 -1.49
C LYS A 28 13.09 -6.55 -2.11
N LYS A 29 13.56 -6.96 -3.29
CA LYS A 29 14.62 -6.28 -4.05
C LYS A 29 14.08 -5.02 -4.73
N SER A 30 15.00 -4.16 -5.16
CA SER A 30 14.66 -3.01 -6.01
C SER A 30 13.91 -3.47 -7.26
N GLY A 31 12.86 -2.74 -7.65
CA GLY A 31 12.00 -3.07 -8.78
C GLY A 31 10.90 -4.09 -8.49
N GLU A 32 10.94 -4.81 -7.36
CA GLU A 32 9.86 -5.72 -6.99
C GLU A 32 8.64 -4.96 -6.44
N HIS A 33 7.46 -5.52 -6.75
CA HIS A 33 6.20 -5.01 -6.25
C HIS A 33 5.99 -5.50 -4.81
N MET A 34 5.79 -4.54 -3.91
CA MET A 34 5.38 -4.76 -2.54
C MET A 34 3.91 -4.41 -2.43
N THR A 35 3.10 -5.27 -1.83
CA THR A 35 1.67 -4.98 -1.65
C THR A 35 1.32 -5.04 -0.18
N GLY A 36 0.35 -4.23 0.23
CA GLY A 36 -0.19 -4.26 1.58
C GLY A 36 -1.46 -3.43 1.69
N THR A 37 -2.15 -3.53 2.82
CA THR A 37 -3.40 -2.79 3.04
C THR A 37 -3.18 -1.68 4.05
N TRP A 38 -3.59 -0.46 3.71
CA TRP A 38 -3.56 0.70 4.60
C TRP A 38 -4.93 1.36 4.65
N LYS A 39 -5.53 1.44 5.85
CA LYS A 39 -6.87 2.00 6.07
C LYS A 39 -7.94 1.46 5.10
N GLY A 40 -7.86 0.16 4.80
CA GLY A 40 -8.80 -0.52 3.89
C GLY A 40 -8.52 -0.36 2.39
N VAL A 41 -7.47 0.35 2.00
CA VAL A 41 -7.01 0.46 0.61
C VAL A 41 -5.82 -0.48 0.41
N LYS A 42 -5.88 -1.33 -0.61
CA LYS A 42 -4.74 -2.14 -1.04
C LYS A 42 -3.78 -1.25 -1.83
N VAL A 43 -2.55 -1.12 -1.36
CA VAL A 43 -1.53 -0.24 -1.90
C VAL A 43 -0.40 -1.10 -2.46
N VAL A 44 0.05 -0.73 -3.66
CA VAL A 44 1.22 -1.27 -4.32
C VAL A 44 2.34 -0.25 -4.19
N VAL A 45 3.51 -0.73 -3.79
CA VAL A 45 4.73 0.05 -3.62
C VAL A 45 5.84 -0.59 -4.44
N ILE A 46 6.52 0.20 -5.25
CA ILE A 46 7.70 -0.25 -5.99
C ILE A 46 8.93 0.36 -5.33
N LYS A 47 9.89 -0.48 -5.00
CA LYS A 47 11.16 -0.06 -4.40
C LYS A 47 12.09 0.47 -5.49
N GLY A 48 12.62 1.68 -5.29
CA GLY A 48 13.62 2.28 -6.15
C GLY A 48 15.00 1.68 -5.94
N LYS A 49 15.96 2.11 -6.79
CA LYS A 49 17.37 1.68 -6.73
C LYS A 49 18.07 2.06 -5.42
N ASP A 50 17.56 3.08 -4.72
CA ASP A 50 18.02 3.57 -3.43
C ASP A 50 17.44 2.80 -2.23
N GLY A 51 16.64 1.76 -2.49
CA GLY A 51 15.98 0.97 -1.46
C GLY A 51 14.78 1.67 -0.80
N LYS A 52 14.36 2.84 -1.30
CA LYS A 52 13.20 3.58 -0.77
C LYS A 52 11.97 3.35 -1.66
N PRO A 53 10.75 3.59 -1.14
CA PRO A 53 9.55 3.64 -1.99
C PRO A 53 9.70 4.69 -3.09
N SER A 54 9.74 4.25 -4.35
CA SER A 54 9.80 5.15 -5.51
C SER A 54 8.40 5.47 -6.02
N THR A 55 7.55 4.44 -6.11
CA THR A 55 6.18 4.57 -6.62
C THR A 55 5.21 4.01 -5.60
N ILE A 56 4.15 4.76 -5.31
CA ILE A 56 3.08 4.36 -4.40
C ILE A 56 1.76 4.56 -5.14
N CYS A 57 1.05 3.48 -5.44
CA CYS A 57 -0.22 3.51 -6.15
C CYS A 57 -1.24 2.59 -5.48
N PRO A 58 -2.55 2.87 -5.62
CA PRO A 58 -3.55 1.89 -5.24
C PRO A 58 -3.52 0.71 -6.21
N ASP A 59 -3.76 -0.49 -5.71
CA ASP A 59 -3.98 -1.66 -6.56
C ASP A 59 -5.25 -1.47 -7.39
N TYR A 60 -5.22 -1.88 -8.66
CA TYR A 60 -6.38 -1.86 -9.54
C TYR A 60 -7.52 -2.73 -8.99
N LYS A 61 -7.18 -3.91 -8.44
CA LYS A 61 -8.11 -4.82 -7.78
C LYS A 61 -8.14 -4.53 -6.28
N GLN A 62 -8.88 -3.50 -5.90
CA GLN A 62 -9.16 -3.22 -4.49
C GLN A 62 -10.03 -4.33 -3.89
N PRO A 63 -9.82 -4.70 -2.61
CA PRO A 63 -10.75 -5.56 -1.91
C PRO A 63 -12.11 -4.85 -1.87
N THR A 64 -13.11 -5.44 -2.51
CA THR A 64 -14.49 -5.01 -2.30
C THR A 64 -14.82 -5.23 -0.83
N LYS A 65 -15.49 -4.26 -0.18
CA LYS A 65 -15.97 -4.44 1.19
C LYS A 65 -16.89 -5.67 1.21
N LYS A 66 -16.37 -6.85 1.56
CA LYS A 66 -17.21 -7.86 2.19
C LYS A 66 -17.61 -7.24 3.51
N ASN A 67 -18.89 -6.88 3.65
CA ASN A 67 -19.51 -6.54 4.92
C ASN A 67 -19.20 -7.68 5.88
N ASN A 68 -18.12 -7.57 6.66
CA ASN A 68 -17.93 -8.36 7.86
C ASN A 68 -18.93 -7.82 8.89
N ARG A 69 -20.22 -8.14 8.68
CA ARG A 69 -21.11 -8.39 9.80
C ARG A 69 -20.43 -9.50 10.58
N ARG A 70 -19.69 -9.13 11.63
CA ARG A 70 -19.25 -10.06 12.67
C ARG A 70 -20.50 -10.85 13.05
N LYS A 71 -20.59 -12.14 12.67
CA LYS A 71 -21.50 -13.06 13.32
C LYS A 71 -20.99 -13.13 14.77
N LYS A 72 -21.80 -12.60 15.67
CA LYS A 72 -21.68 -12.76 17.12
C LYS A 72 -21.69 -14.26 17.45
#